data_AF-A0A914H7D8-F1
#
_entry.id   AF-A0A914H7D8-F1
#
_cell.length_a   1.000
_cell.length_b   1.000
_cell.length_c   1.000
_cell.angle_alpha   90.00
_cell.angle_beta   90.00
_cell.angle_gamma   90.00
#
_symmetry.space_group_name_H-M   'P 1'
#
loop_
_entity.id
_entity.type
_entity.pdbx_description
1 polymer ?
#
loop_
_entity_poly.entity_id
_entity_poly.type
_entity_poly.pdbx_seq_one_letter_code
_entity_poly.pdbx_strand_id
1 'polypeptide(L)'
;MFLQEEELSIVPERGYERCDRASVIAIKYLEWRSKRDNVDIKHVGNGREEQLWDFHPRMFKCYDPTAQLIGGRAAQDLYDETQERLAELRETLDVEEVWTCEIEQELKKDAEMKEFFEDRGKKKGPIDPRMAYAGGRTGPMKLFAKAEETKKISVYDIVSLYPAVNYETAYPTRLPDIIIPTRDEIEVSWTKPEDLKYKGLYKAKALECGYTVDRFYRAWHYGEDNDDLFKGYIDLEKVKKNAGLRYISKLMLNSLWGKFSMRNSLCKNKVIDQASEFYGLVCDHKIEIHDIVEYSDGAIRVVYKDIS
;
A
#
# COMPACT_ATOMS: atom_id res chain seq x y z
N MET A 1 26.79 -11.48 -16.37
CA MET A 1 26.55 -10.03 -16.19
C MET A 1 25.39 -9.93 -15.23
N PHE A 2 25.62 -9.42 -14.03
CA PHE A 2 24.61 -9.21 -13.01
C PHE A 2 24.34 -7.71 -12.94
N LEU A 3 23.09 -7.31 -12.68
CA LEU A 3 22.78 -5.92 -12.33
C LEU A 3 23.62 -5.54 -11.12
N GLN A 4 24.23 -4.35 -11.15
CA GLN A 4 24.98 -3.83 -10.00
C GLN A 4 24.00 -3.49 -8.87
N GLU A 5 24.51 -3.52 -7.64
CA GLU A 5 23.78 -3.01 -6.48
C GLU A 5 23.43 -1.52 -6.73
N GLU A 6 22.21 -1.10 -6.43
CA GLU A 6 21.69 0.27 -6.64
C GLU A 6 21.37 0.71 -8.08
N GLU A 7 21.50 -0.15 -9.10
CA GLU A 7 21.09 0.19 -10.49
C GLU A 7 19.56 0.33 -10.67
N LEU A 8 18.79 -0.25 -9.75
CA LEU A 8 17.33 -0.20 -9.74
C LEU A 8 16.83 0.23 -8.37
N SER A 9 15.87 1.15 -8.38
CA SER A 9 15.16 1.50 -7.16
C SER A 9 14.28 0.36 -6.67
N ILE A 10 14.57 -0.10 -5.46
CA ILE A 10 13.74 -1.09 -4.77
C ILE A 10 12.48 -0.41 -4.27
N VAL A 11 11.31 -0.91 -4.65
CA VAL A 11 10.03 -0.51 -4.06
C VAL A 11 9.77 -1.42 -2.86
N PRO A 12 9.78 -0.90 -1.61
CA PRO A 12 9.46 -1.71 -0.45
C PRO A 12 8.01 -2.23 -0.53
N GLU A 13 7.74 -3.41 0.01
CA GLU A 13 6.40 -4.02 -0.06
C GLU A 13 5.32 -3.17 0.64
N ARG A 14 5.73 -2.40 1.66
CA ARG A 14 4.90 -1.45 2.40
C ARG A 14 4.95 -0.01 1.83
N GLY A 15 5.62 0.16 0.69
CA GLY A 15 5.92 1.46 0.08
C GLY A 15 7.09 2.19 0.75
N TYR A 16 7.45 3.36 0.21
CA TYR A 16 8.55 4.19 0.72
C TYR A 16 8.23 4.93 2.03
N GLU A 17 7.00 4.76 2.50
CA GLU A 17 6.47 5.49 3.64
C GLU A 17 6.20 4.50 4.76
N ARG A 18 6.47 4.90 6.01
CA ARG A 18 6.23 4.03 7.17
C ARG A 18 4.73 3.70 7.20
N CYS A 19 4.38 2.42 7.41
CA CYS A 19 2.99 2.06 7.69
C CYS A 19 2.55 2.76 8.96
N ASP A 20 1.66 3.72 8.81
CA ASP A 20 1.18 4.56 9.90
C ASP A 20 0.45 3.70 10.95
N ARG A 21 0.85 3.84 12.22
CA ARG A 21 0.10 3.29 13.36
C ARG A 21 -1.00 4.24 13.86
N ALA A 22 -1.16 5.39 13.20
CA ALA A 22 -2.11 6.41 13.59
C ALA A 22 -3.55 5.98 13.28
N SER A 23 -4.47 6.30 14.20
CA SER A 23 -5.89 6.01 14.01
C SER A 23 -6.45 6.80 12.83
N VAL A 24 -7.08 6.09 11.89
CA VAL A 24 -7.76 6.70 10.73
C VAL A 24 -8.84 7.69 11.18
N ILE A 25 -9.50 7.42 12.32
CA ILE A 25 -10.54 8.31 12.87
C ILE A 25 -9.91 9.61 13.38
N ALA A 26 -8.76 9.54 14.05
CA ALA A 26 -8.07 10.71 14.58
C ALA A 26 -7.61 11.64 13.45
N ILE A 27 -7.00 11.09 12.39
CA ILE A 27 -6.58 11.87 11.22
C ILE A 27 -7.75 12.65 10.60
N LYS A 28 -8.91 12.00 10.44
CA LYS A 28 -10.11 12.67 9.89
C LYS A 28 -10.60 13.80 10.78
N TYR A 29 -10.59 13.59 12.09
CA TYR A 29 -11.04 14.58 13.05
C TYR A 29 -10.15 15.82 13.03
N LEU A 30 -8.82 15.63 13.00
CA LEU A 30 -7.87 16.74 12.89
C LEU A 30 -8.07 17.54 11.58
N GLU A 31 -8.32 16.87 10.46
CA GLU A 31 -8.64 17.56 9.20
C GLU A 31 -9.97 18.31 9.24
N TRP A 32 -11.01 17.71 9.84
CA TRP A 32 -12.31 18.36 10.01
C TRP A 32 -12.18 19.63 10.84
N ARG A 33 -11.47 19.54 11.97
CA ARG A 33 -11.18 20.66 12.83
C ARG A 33 -10.38 21.75 12.11
N SER A 34 -9.37 21.33 11.37
CA SER A 34 -8.54 22.21 10.55
C SER A 34 -9.35 23.00 9.51
N LYS A 35 -10.40 22.39 8.93
CA LYS A 35 -11.38 23.07 8.06
C LYS A 35 -12.31 23.99 8.87
N ARG A 36 -12.94 23.48 9.93
CA ARG A 36 -13.95 24.19 10.72
C ARG A 36 -13.38 25.44 11.39
N ASP A 37 -12.21 25.30 12.00
CA ASP A 37 -11.57 26.34 12.81
C ASP A 37 -10.57 27.15 11.95
N ASN A 38 -10.39 26.80 10.67
CA ASN A 38 -9.45 27.40 9.73
C ASN A 38 -8.01 27.51 10.26
N VAL A 39 -7.55 26.48 10.97
CA VAL A 39 -6.19 26.37 11.52
C VAL A 39 -5.41 25.33 10.71
N ASP A 40 -4.11 25.54 10.49
CA ASP A 40 -3.25 24.50 9.91
C ASP A 40 -2.73 23.54 10.97
N ILE A 41 -3.28 22.32 10.96
CA ILE A 41 -2.93 21.28 11.91
C ILE A 41 -1.98 20.31 11.20
N LYS A 42 -0.74 20.21 11.70
CA LYS A 42 0.20 19.19 11.23
C LYS A 42 -0.17 17.84 11.81
N HIS A 43 -0.33 16.87 10.92
CA HIS A 43 -0.58 15.47 11.29
C HIS A 43 0.12 14.56 10.28
N VAL A 44 0.08 13.25 10.52
CA VAL A 44 0.70 12.21 9.67
C VAL A 44 0.38 12.35 8.17
N GLY A 45 -0.77 12.90 7.81
CA GLY A 45 -1.25 13.03 6.43
C GLY A 45 -0.82 14.29 5.66
N ASN A 46 -0.29 15.34 6.32
CA ASN A 46 -0.03 16.65 5.69
C ASN A 46 1.27 17.35 6.15
N GLY A 47 2.26 16.61 6.66
CA GLY A 47 3.51 17.21 7.17
C GLY A 47 4.21 16.42 8.27
N ARG A 48 3.58 15.34 8.74
CA ARG A 48 3.98 14.46 9.85
C ARG A 48 3.93 15.14 11.22
N GLU A 49 3.74 14.31 12.23
CA GLU A 49 3.78 14.70 13.64
C GLU A 49 5.24 14.75 14.09
N GLU A 50 5.58 15.71 14.95
CA GLU A 50 6.82 15.66 15.71
C GLU A 50 6.59 14.71 16.89
N GLN A 51 7.35 13.62 16.93
CA GLN A 51 7.25 12.66 18.02
C GLN A 51 7.87 13.30 19.27
N LEU A 52 7.01 13.72 20.20
CA LEU A 52 7.46 14.21 21.50
C LEU A 52 7.96 13.05 22.38
N TRP A 53 7.28 11.88 22.36
CA TRP A 53 7.63 10.68 23.15
C TRP A 53 7.10 9.37 22.53
N ASP A 54 7.54 8.20 23.04
CA ASP A 54 7.10 6.86 22.60
C ASP A 54 5.64 6.56 23.00
N PHE A 55 4.77 6.48 21.98
CA PHE A 55 3.34 6.21 22.14
C PHE A 55 3.06 4.70 22.24
N HIS A 56 2.34 4.27 23.28
CA HIS A 56 1.81 2.90 23.39
C HIS A 56 0.33 2.84 22.95
N PRO A 57 -0.09 1.91 22.06
CA PRO A 57 -1.23 2.15 21.17
C PRO A 57 -2.61 1.77 21.73
N ARG A 58 -2.80 1.66 23.05
CA ARG A 58 -4.04 1.07 23.59
C ARG A 58 -4.57 1.89 24.74
N MET A 59 -5.46 2.81 24.42
CA MET A 59 -6.17 3.65 25.38
C MET A 59 -7.64 3.66 25.02
N PHE A 60 -8.49 3.41 26.01
CA PHE A 60 -9.93 3.31 25.81
C PHE A 60 -10.68 3.93 27.01
N LYS A 61 -11.10 5.20 26.89
CA LYS A 61 -11.96 5.88 27.89
C LYS A 61 -13.33 5.23 28.07
N CYS A 62 -13.77 4.47 27.07
CA CYS A 62 -15.13 3.91 26.98
C CYS A 62 -15.18 2.37 27.15
N TYR A 63 -14.20 1.76 27.82
CA TYR A 63 -14.17 0.31 28.11
C TYR A 63 -14.49 -0.01 29.57
N ASP A 64 -14.83 -1.26 29.84
CA ASP A 64 -15.02 -1.77 31.20
C ASP A 64 -13.70 -1.63 31.99
N PRO A 65 -13.66 -0.91 33.13
CA PRO A 65 -12.48 -0.75 33.97
C PRO A 65 -11.87 -2.09 34.44
N THR A 66 -12.67 -3.15 34.47
CA THR A 66 -12.26 -4.49 34.90
C THR A 66 -11.68 -5.34 33.75
N ALA A 67 -11.69 -4.83 32.51
CA ALA A 67 -11.17 -5.56 31.37
C ALA A 67 -9.66 -5.80 31.50
N GLN A 68 -9.27 -7.07 31.43
CA GLN A 68 -7.86 -7.46 31.36
C GLN A 68 -7.36 -7.36 29.92
N LEU A 69 -6.24 -6.67 29.75
CA LEU A 69 -5.58 -6.52 28.46
C LEU A 69 -4.57 -7.64 28.23
N ILE A 70 -4.18 -7.80 26.95
CA ILE A 70 -3.11 -8.74 26.57
C ILE A 70 -1.84 -8.38 27.35
N GLY A 71 -1.37 -9.30 28.20
CA GLY A 71 -0.27 -9.07 29.14
C GLY A 71 -0.66 -8.96 30.61
N GLY A 72 -1.95 -9.14 30.95
CA GLY A 72 -2.43 -9.23 32.34
C GLY A 72 -2.59 -7.90 33.07
N ARG A 73 -2.37 -6.77 32.40
CA ARG A 73 -2.60 -5.42 32.93
C ARG A 73 -4.09 -5.06 32.89
N ALA A 74 -4.58 -4.35 33.90
CA ALA A 74 -5.95 -3.83 33.88
C ALA A 74 -6.05 -2.61 32.96
N ALA A 75 -7.22 -2.41 32.34
CA ALA A 75 -7.48 -1.22 31.53
C ALA A 75 -7.41 0.07 32.36
N GLN A 76 -7.75 0.01 33.65
CA GLN A 76 -7.67 1.13 34.58
C GLN A 76 -6.23 1.63 34.78
N ASP A 77 -5.26 0.72 34.95
CA ASP A 77 -3.86 1.10 35.18
C ASP A 77 -3.30 1.93 34.01
N LEU A 78 -3.68 1.59 32.76
CA LEU A 78 -3.29 2.35 31.58
C LEU A 78 -3.97 3.73 31.53
N TYR A 79 -5.22 3.82 31.98
CA TYR A 79 -5.94 5.09 32.02
C TYR A 79 -5.29 6.04 33.03
N ASP A 80 -4.92 5.54 34.21
CA ASP A 80 -4.30 6.36 35.25
C ASP A 80 -2.92 6.87 34.80
N GLU A 81 -2.06 5.99 34.25
CA GLU A 81 -0.77 6.38 33.65
C GLU A 81 -0.91 7.45 32.56
N THR A 82 -2.02 7.42 31.80
CA THR A 82 -2.30 8.41 30.77
C THR A 82 -2.62 9.76 31.38
N GLN A 83 -3.48 9.79 32.40
CA GLN A 83 -3.91 11.02 33.03
C GLN A 83 -2.75 11.74 33.71
N GLU A 84 -1.83 10.99 34.34
CA GLU A 84 -0.58 11.53 34.87
C GLU A 84 0.26 12.19 33.76
N ARG A 85 0.44 11.51 32.63
CA ARG A 85 1.20 12.08 31.49
C ARG A 85 0.54 13.30 30.87
N LEU A 86 -0.79 13.30 30.77
CA LEU A 86 -1.53 14.46 30.28
C LEU A 86 -1.37 15.66 31.23
N ALA A 87 -1.30 15.42 32.54
CA ALA A 87 -1.03 16.47 33.52
C ALA A 87 0.37 17.09 33.30
N GLU A 88 1.41 16.27 33.13
CA GLU A 88 2.76 16.74 32.82
C GLU A 88 2.84 17.56 31.53
N LEU A 89 2.18 17.11 30.46
CA LEU A 89 2.18 17.83 29.18
C LEU A 89 1.44 19.17 29.27
N ARG A 90 0.36 19.24 30.05
CA ARG A 90 -0.40 20.49 30.27
C ARG A 90 0.39 21.56 31.02
N GLU A 91 1.49 21.21 31.71
CA GLU A 91 2.37 22.19 32.34
C GLU A 91 3.22 22.97 31.33
N THR A 92 3.50 22.37 30.17
CA THR A 92 4.44 22.93 29.18
C THR A 92 3.79 23.30 27.85
N LEU A 93 2.67 22.67 27.50
CA LEU A 93 1.99 22.82 26.23
C LEU A 93 0.48 23.06 26.44
N ASP A 94 -0.15 23.74 25.49
CA ASP A 94 -1.61 23.81 25.41
C ASP A 94 -2.14 22.48 24.81
N VAL A 95 -2.63 21.60 25.68
CA VAL A 95 -3.01 20.23 25.31
C VAL A 95 -4.53 20.08 25.31
N GLU A 96 -5.06 19.78 24.13
CA GLU A 96 -6.45 19.39 23.97
C GLU A 96 -6.58 17.89 23.69
N GLU A 97 -7.38 17.21 24.51
CA GLU A 97 -7.66 15.78 24.34
C GLU A 97 -9.01 15.58 23.66
N VAL A 98 -9.07 14.65 22.71
CA VAL A 98 -10.31 14.25 22.05
C VAL A 98 -10.32 12.73 21.90
N TRP A 99 -11.40 12.11 22.34
CA TRP A 99 -11.52 10.65 22.38
C TRP A 99 -12.34 10.10 21.21
N THR A 100 -11.99 8.90 20.72
CA THR A 100 -12.69 8.25 19.61
C THR A 100 -14.20 8.13 19.86
N CYS A 101 -14.63 7.78 21.07
CA CYS A 101 -16.05 7.68 21.39
C CYS A 101 -16.78 9.04 21.40
N GLU A 102 -16.08 10.15 21.66
CA GLU A 102 -16.64 11.51 21.54
C GLU A 102 -16.82 11.87 20.07
N ILE A 103 -15.82 11.60 19.23
CA ILE A 103 -15.88 11.77 17.77
C ILE A 103 -17.05 10.98 17.18
N GLU A 104 -17.25 9.73 17.61
CA GLU A 104 -18.36 8.89 17.17
C GLU A 104 -19.74 9.44 17.59
N GLN A 105 -19.83 10.10 18.74
CA GLN A 105 -21.06 10.76 19.17
C GLN A 105 -21.32 12.04 18.37
N GLU A 106 -20.29 12.84 18.09
CA GLU A 106 -20.38 14.03 17.25
C GLU A 106 -20.82 13.67 15.83
N LEU A 107 -20.26 12.61 15.24
CA LEU A 107 -20.66 12.10 13.92
C LEU A 107 -22.14 11.70 13.81
N LYS A 108 -22.80 11.40 14.94
CA LYS A 108 -24.25 11.12 14.96
C LYS A 108 -25.09 12.40 14.99
N LYS A 109 -24.53 13.50 15.49
CA LYS A 109 -25.22 14.79 15.68
C LYS A 109 -24.99 15.74 14.52
N ASP A 110 -23.77 15.77 13.99
CA ASP A 110 -23.34 16.68 12.94
C ASP A 110 -23.32 15.97 11.58
N ALA A 111 -24.28 16.34 10.72
CA ALA A 111 -24.40 15.81 9.38
C ALA A 111 -23.27 16.27 8.44
N GLU A 112 -22.75 17.49 8.63
CA GLU A 112 -21.66 18.03 7.80
C GLU A 112 -20.35 17.31 8.12
N MET A 113 -20.08 17.08 9.41
CA MET A 113 -18.95 16.27 9.87
C MET A 113 -19.02 14.85 9.31
N LYS A 114 -20.22 14.24 9.31
CA LYS A 114 -20.42 12.90 8.76
C LYS A 114 -20.14 12.86 7.25
N GLU A 115 -20.67 13.81 6.47
CA GLU A 115 -20.40 13.91 5.04
C GLU A 115 -18.90 14.10 4.76
N PHE A 116 -18.22 14.95 5.55
CA PHE A 116 -16.77 15.12 5.47
C PHE A 116 -16.00 13.82 5.76
N PHE A 117 -16.41 13.06 6.78
CA PHE A 117 -15.80 11.79 7.15
C PHE A 117 -16.02 10.68 6.11
N GLU A 118 -17.11 10.75 5.34
CA GLU A 118 -17.43 9.83 4.24
C GLU A 118 -16.69 10.22 2.95
N ASP A 119 -16.65 11.50 2.60
CA ASP A 119 -16.00 11.99 1.38
C ASP A 119 -14.46 11.97 1.47
N ARG A 120 -13.87 12.36 2.62
CA ARG A 120 -12.40 12.40 2.81
C ARG A 120 -11.80 11.09 3.34
N GLY A 121 -12.62 10.20 3.88
CA GLY A 121 -12.22 9.30 4.95
C GLY A 121 -11.43 8.02 4.67
N LYS A 122 -10.96 7.75 3.44
CA LYS A 122 -10.15 6.54 3.18
C LYS A 122 -8.91 6.77 2.31
N LYS A 123 -8.73 7.96 1.72
CA LYS A 123 -7.94 8.08 0.49
C LYS A 123 -6.60 8.82 0.61
N LYS A 124 -6.26 9.39 1.77
CA LYS A 124 -5.02 10.17 1.98
C LYS A 124 -3.85 9.43 2.66
N GLY A 125 -3.98 8.16 3.03
CA GLY A 125 -2.84 7.40 3.56
C GLY A 125 -1.71 7.21 2.53
N PRO A 126 -0.59 6.57 2.87
CA PRO A 126 0.48 6.22 1.94
C PRO A 126 0.01 5.53 0.66
N ILE A 127 0.80 5.66 -0.41
CA ILE A 127 0.60 4.86 -1.63
C ILE A 127 0.89 3.39 -1.29
N ASP A 128 -0.09 2.53 -1.53
CA ASP A 128 0.14 1.10 -1.59
C ASP A 128 0.51 0.74 -3.04
N PRO A 129 1.79 0.41 -3.33
CA PRO A 129 2.23 0.11 -4.68
C PRO A 129 1.54 -1.14 -5.26
N ARG A 130 1.01 -2.03 -4.41
CA ARG A 130 0.27 -3.22 -4.87
C ARG A 130 -1.07 -2.87 -5.49
N MET A 131 -1.73 -1.82 -5.02
CA MET A 131 -3.00 -1.36 -5.58
C MET A 131 -2.85 -0.82 -7.00
N ALA A 132 -1.66 -0.31 -7.35
CA ALA A 132 -1.33 0.12 -8.70
C ALA A 132 -0.90 -1.03 -9.62
N TYR A 133 -0.68 -2.23 -9.07
CA TYR A 133 -0.19 -3.36 -9.84
C TYR A 133 -1.35 -4.09 -10.53
N ALA A 134 -1.40 -3.99 -11.86
CA ALA A 134 -2.40 -4.67 -12.68
C ALA A 134 -1.73 -5.74 -13.57
N GLY A 135 -2.45 -6.83 -13.81
CA GLY A 135 -2.04 -7.85 -14.77
C GLY A 135 -2.34 -7.47 -16.22
N GLY A 136 -2.26 -8.46 -17.12
CA GLY A 136 -2.64 -8.27 -18.51
C GLY A 136 -4.11 -7.88 -18.65
N ARG A 137 -4.40 -6.92 -19.54
CA ARG A 137 -5.78 -6.53 -19.84
C ARG A 137 -6.45 -7.62 -20.67
N THR A 138 -7.51 -8.21 -20.15
CA THR A 138 -8.37 -9.13 -20.89
C THR A 138 -9.79 -8.58 -20.89
N GLY A 139 -10.33 -8.28 -22.06
CA GLY A 139 -11.67 -7.73 -22.18
C GLY A 139 -12.19 -7.87 -23.61
N PRO A 140 -13.36 -8.49 -23.82
CA PRO A 140 -13.95 -8.58 -25.15
C PRO A 140 -14.51 -7.21 -25.56
N MET A 141 -14.11 -6.70 -26.73
CA MET A 141 -14.82 -5.57 -27.36
C MET A 141 -16.18 -6.00 -27.94
N LYS A 142 -16.34 -7.28 -28.28
CA LYS A 142 -17.56 -7.87 -28.81
C LYS A 142 -17.72 -9.29 -28.28
N LEU A 143 -18.91 -9.62 -27.76
CA LEU A 143 -19.20 -10.93 -27.17
C LEU A 143 -19.32 -12.05 -28.22
N PHE A 144 -19.72 -11.71 -29.46
CA PHE A 144 -19.88 -12.67 -30.54
C PHE A 144 -19.45 -12.05 -31.88
N ALA A 145 -18.56 -12.76 -32.58
CA ALA A 145 -18.16 -12.46 -33.95
C ALA A 145 -18.14 -13.76 -34.76
N LYS A 146 -18.68 -13.72 -35.98
CA LYS A 146 -18.73 -14.86 -36.90
C LYS A 146 -18.02 -14.47 -38.19
N ALA A 147 -17.20 -15.37 -38.70
CA ALA A 147 -16.62 -15.23 -40.03
C ALA A 147 -17.68 -15.50 -41.11
N GLU A 148 -17.72 -14.66 -42.13
CA GLU A 148 -18.64 -14.71 -43.29
C GLU A 148 -17.79 -14.60 -44.57
N GLU A 149 -18.34 -14.89 -45.76
CA GLU A 149 -17.58 -14.74 -47.02
C GLU A 149 -16.99 -13.33 -47.20
N THR A 150 -17.66 -12.31 -46.65
CA THR A 150 -17.22 -10.90 -46.69
C THR A 150 -16.44 -10.46 -45.44
N LYS A 151 -16.39 -11.28 -44.38
CA LYS A 151 -15.77 -10.91 -43.09
C LYS A 151 -14.81 -11.99 -42.60
N LYS A 152 -13.54 -11.61 -42.53
CA LYS A 152 -12.48 -12.45 -41.97
C LYS A 152 -12.18 -12.01 -40.53
N ILE A 153 -11.87 -12.98 -39.67
CA ILE A 153 -11.38 -12.74 -38.32
C ILE A 153 -9.87 -13.01 -38.33
N SER A 154 -9.09 -12.02 -37.91
CA SER A 154 -7.64 -12.13 -37.78
C SER A 154 -7.25 -12.00 -36.31
N VAL A 155 -6.32 -12.84 -35.85
CA VAL A 155 -5.74 -12.75 -34.51
C VAL A 155 -4.37 -12.12 -34.64
N TYR A 156 -4.16 -11.01 -33.92
CA TYR A 156 -2.86 -10.37 -33.79
C TYR A 156 -2.34 -10.66 -32.39
N ASP A 157 -1.12 -11.16 -32.31
CA ASP A 157 -0.43 -11.42 -31.05
C ASP A 157 0.89 -10.64 -31.05
N ILE A 158 1.17 -9.97 -29.93
CA ILE A 158 2.43 -9.24 -29.76
C ILE A 158 3.49 -10.26 -29.36
N VAL A 159 4.44 -10.44 -30.27
CA VAL A 159 5.57 -11.32 -30.00
C VAL A 159 6.41 -10.73 -28.88
N SER A 160 6.43 -11.41 -27.73
CA SER A 160 7.29 -11.05 -26.60
C SER A 160 7.02 -9.65 -26.05
N LEU A 161 5.75 -9.38 -25.71
CA LEU A 161 5.32 -8.09 -25.13
C LEU A 161 6.18 -7.64 -23.93
N TYR A 162 6.34 -8.43 -22.86
CA TYR A 162 7.12 -8.01 -21.68
C TYR A 162 8.60 -7.75 -22.00
N PRO A 163 9.29 -8.62 -22.78
CA PRO A 163 10.63 -8.29 -23.26
C PRO A 163 10.73 -6.98 -24.05
N ALA A 164 9.78 -6.72 -24.96
CA ALA A 164 9.75 -5.47 -25.71
C ALA A 164 9.56 -4.27 -24.78
N VAL A 165 8.68 -4.39 -23.78
CA VAL A 165 8.51 -3.37 -22.74
C VAL A 165 9.81 -3.16 -21.95
N ASN A 166 10.52 -4.22 -21.54
CA ASN A 166 11.81 -4.08 -20.87
C ASN A 166 12.87 -3.38 -21.73
N TYR A 167 12.85 -3.60 -23.05
CA TYR A 167 13.80 -3.00 -23.97
C TYR A 167 13.54 -1.50 -24.24
N GLU A 168 12.27 -1.12 -24.36
CA GLU A 168 11.85 0.23 -24.78
C GLU A 168 11.56 1.16 -23.59
N THR A 169 11.26 0.63 -22.41
CA THR A 169 10.77 1.42 -21.27
C THR A 169 11.92 1.92 -20.41
N ALA A 170 11.87 3.19 -20.05
CA ALA A 170 12.76 3.77 -19.05
C ALA A 170 12.35 3.35 -17.62
N TYR A 171 13.30 2.87 -16.84
CA TYR A 171 13.09 2.41 -15.47
C TYR A 171 13.61 3.44 -14.45
N PRO A 172 12.92 3.63 -13.32
CA PRO A 172 13.41 4.53 -12.27
C PRO A 172 14.68 3.99 -11.61
N THR A 173 15.72 4.81 -11.57
CA THR A 173 17.02 4.47 -10.97
C THR A 173 17.14 4.96 -9.53
N ARG A 174 16.51 6.08 -9.19
CA ARG A 174 16.58 6.71 -7.87
C ARG A 174 15.27 6.58 -7.06
N LEU A 175 15.40 6.57 -5.72
CA LEU A 175 14.26 6.68 -4.80
C LEU A 175 13.36 7.87 -5.18
N PRO A 176 12.03 7.71 -5.08
CA PRO A 176 11.11 8.75 -5.50
C PRO A 176 11.06 9.89 -4.48
N ASP A 177 10.79 11.09 -4.98
CA ASP A 177 10.36 12.21 -4.16
C ASP A 177 8.87 12.06 -3.83
N ILE A 178 8.53 12.14 -2.54
CA ILE A 178 7.15 12.03 -2.07
C ILE A 178 6.51 13.42 -2.13
N ILE A 179 5.54 13.57 -3.02
CA ILE A 179 4.80 14.82 -3.21
C ILE A 179 3.46 14.75 -2.48
N ILE A 180 3.23 15.70 -1.58
CA ILE A 180 1.96 15.90 -0.89
C ILE A 180 1.41 17.26 -1.32
N PRO A 181 0.22 17.32 -1.95
CA PRO A 181 -0.38 18.58 -2.41
C PRO A 181 -0.82 19.45 -1.24
N THR A 182 -0.75 20.76 -1.43
CA THR A 182 -1.39 21.73 -0.53
C THR A 182 -2.93 21.65 -0.62
N ARG A 183 -3.66 22.34 0.27
CA ARG A 183 -5.14 22.27 0.31
C ARG A 183 -5.78 22.65 -1.03
N ASP A 184 -5.24 23.65 -1.70
CA ASP A 184 -5.76 24.17 -2.97
C ASP A 184 -5.39 23.30 -4.17
N GLU A 185 -4.42 22.40 -4.01
CA GLU A 185 -3.95 21.48 -5.06
C GLU A 185 -4.60 20.10 -4.99
N ILE A 186 -5.42 19.84 -3.96
CA ILE A 186 -6.11 18.55 -3.80
C ILE A 186 -7.24 18.40 -4.82
N GLU A 187 -8.05 19.44 -5.01
CA GLU A 187 -9.19 19.39 -5.94
C GLU A 187 -8.70 19.66 -7.35
N VAL A 188 -8.91 18.68 -8.23
CA VAL A 188 -8.38 18.71 -9.59
C VAL A 188 -9.46 18.22 -10.57
N SER A 189 -9.31 18.57 -11.85
CA SER A 189 -10.18 18.08 -12.91
C SER A 189 -9.32 17.58 -14.08
N TRP A 190 -8.45 16.62 -13.79
CA TRP A 190 -7.54 16.08 -14.80
C TRP A 190 -8.28 15.10 -15.69
N THR A 191 -8.19 15.30 -16.99
CA THR A 191 -8.87 14.49 -18.00
C THR A 191 -7.93 14.03 -19.10
N LYS A 192 -6.70 14.59 -19.14
CA LYS A 192 -5.72 14.31 -20.16
C LYS A 192 -4.37 13.90 -19.55
N PRO A 193 -3.55 13.15 -20.28
CA PRO A 193 -2.22 12.78 -19.81
C PRO A 193 -1.33 13.97 -19.44
N GLU A 194 -1.48 15.12 -20.13
CA GLU A 194 -0.67 16.31 -19.89
C GLU A 194 -0.95 16.98 -18.53
N ASP A 195 -2.07 16.63 -17.90
CA ASP A 195 -2.42 17.14 -16.57
C ASP A 195 -1.58 16.49 -15.45
N LEU A 196 -0.92 15.35 -15.74
CA LEU A 196 -0.07 14.62 -14.80
C LEU A 196 1.30 15.30 -14.67
N LYS A 197 1.49 16.09 -13.61
CA LYS A 197 2.70 16.90 -13.37
C LYS A 197 3.96 16.10 -13.05
N TYR A 198 3.79 14.91 -12.47
CA TYR A 198 4.85 14.05 -11.95
C TYR A 198 4.93 12.74 -12.72
N LYS A 199 6.15 12.25 -12.91
CA LYS A 199 6.39 10.92 -13.47
C LYS A 199 6.47 9.88 -12.34
N GLY A 200 5.50 8.97 -12.28
CA GLY A 200 5.50 7.88 -11.30
C GLY A 200 4.10 7.46 -10.84
N LEU A 201 3.98 7.08 -9.57
CA LEU A 201 2.74 6.55 -9.00
C LEU A 201 1.91 7.65 -8.34
N TYR A 202 0.59 7.59 -8.51
CA TYR A 202 -0.35 8.54 -7.94
C TYR A 202 -1.34 7.86 -7.00
N LYS A 203 -1.67 8.55 -5.90
CA LYS A 203 -2.88 8.30 -5.12
C LYS A 203 -3.88 9.39 -5.40
N ALA A 204 -5.00 9.01 -6.00
CA ALA A 204 -6.01 9.94 -6.45
C ALA A 204 -7.43 9.35 -6.34
N LYS A 205 -8.43 10.23 -6.28
CA LYS A 205 -9.84 9.86 -6.49
C LYS A 205 -10.13 10.05 -7.97
N ALA A 206 -10.26 8.95 -8.68
CA ALA A 206 -10.70 8.96 -10.07
C ALA A 206 -12.19 8.60 -10.16
N LEU A 207 -12.85 9.21 -11.13
CA LEU A 207 -14.21 8.97 -11.57
C LEU A 207 -14.20 8.23 -12.90
N GLU A 208 -15.37 7.74 -13.33
CA GLU A 208 -15.57 7.17 -14.67
C GLU A 208 -14.63 6.02 -15.02
N CYS A 209 -14.18 5.21 -14.06
CA CYS A 209 -13.18 4.15 -14.24
C CYS A 209 -11.74 4.65 -14.54
N GLY A 210 -11.38 5.86 -14.13
CA GLY A 210 -10.00 6.36 -14.22
C GLY A 210 -9.78 7.46 -15.26
N TYR A 211 -10.82 7.84 -16.01
CA TYR A 211 -10.70 8.83 -17.09
C TYR A 211 -10.67 10.27 -16.58
N THR A 212 -11.33 10.54 -15.45
CA THR A 212 -11.36 11.85 -14.82
C THR A 212 -10.80 11.73 -13.42
N VAL A 213 -9.76 12.49 -13.08
CA VAL A 213 -9.25 12.60 -11.70
C VAL A 213 -9.87 13.82 -11.06
N ASP A 214 -10.65 13.58 -10.01
CA ASP A 214 -11.38 14.58 -9.21
C ASP A 214 -10.52 15.11 -8.06
N ARG A 215 -9.69 14.24 -7.47
CA ARG A 215 -8.80 14.64 -6.36
C ARG A 215 -7.44 13.99 -6.41
N PHE A 216 -6.42 14.80 -6.14
CA PHE A 216 -5.03 14.39 -6.00
C PHE A 216 -4.63 14.39 -4.53
N TYR A 217 -4.05 13.28 -4.05
CA TYR A 217 -3.67 13.14 -2.64
C TYR A 217 -2.18 12.98 -2.43
N ARG A 218 -1.48 12.30 -3.36
CA ARG A 218 -0.05 12.03 -3.25
C ARG A 218 0.52 11.56 -4.57
N ALA A 219 1.78 11.88 -4.84
CA ALA A 219 2.55 11.22 -5.88
C ALA A 219 3.91 10.73 -5.37
N TRP A 220 4.40 9.65 -5.93
CA TRP A 220 5.80 9.28 -5.92
C TRP A 220 6.39 9.69 -7.26
N HIS A 221 7.26 10.70 -7.25
CA HIS A 221 7.90 11.21 -8.44
C HIS A 221 9.30 10.61 -8.59
N TYR A 222 9.54 9.92 -9.69
CA TYR A 222 10.86 9.47 -10.09
C TYR A 222 11.44 10.47 -11.08
N GLY A 223 12.39 11.30 -10.60
CA GLY A 223 13.04 12.34 -11.39
C GLY A 223 14.15 11.84 -12.32
N GLU A 224 14.64 10.62 -12.10
CA GLU A 224 15.70 10.00 -12.89
C GLU A 224 15.26 8.61 -13.38
N ASP A 225 15.56 8.31 -14.63
CA ASP A 225 15.28 7.04 -15.27
C ASP A 225 16.39 6.60 -16.23
N ASN A 226 16.38 5.32 -16.56
CA ASN A 226 17.34 4.70 -17.46
C ASN A 226 16.62 3.72 -18.40
N ASP A 227 16.71 3.97 -19.70
CA ASP A 227 16.13 3.14 -20.76
C ASP A 227 17.12 2.12 -21.35
N ASP A 228 18.38 2.14 -20.94
CA ASP A 228 19.43 1.22 -21.40
C ASP A 228 19.58 -0.02 -20.51
N LEU A 229 18.98 0.01 -19.31
CA LEU A 229 19.16 -0.98 -18.24
C LEU A 229 19.00 -2.44 -18.72
N PHE A 230 18.01 -2.72 -19.57
CA PHE A 230 17.76 -4.07 -20.11
C PHE A 230 18.21 -4.25 -21.57
N LYS A 231 18.61 -3.18 -22.27
CA LYS A 231 19.04 -3.26 -23.67
C LYS A 231 20.29 -4.11 -23.82
N GLY A 232 21.26 -3.97 -22.91
CA GLY A 232 22.46 -4.81 -22.87
C GLY A 232 22.19 -6.31 -22.64
N TYR A 233 21.01 -6.66 -22.10
CA TYR A 233 20.60 -8.05 -21.86
C TYR A 233 19.79 -8.64 -23.03
N ILE A 234 19.32 -7.80 -23.96
CA ILE A 234 18.52 -8.17 -25.13
C ILE A 234 19.29 -7.77 -26.39
N ASP A 235 20.12 -8.68 -26.87
CA ASP A 235 20.86 -8.50 -28.12
C ASP A 235 20.00 -8.91 -29.32
N LEU A 236 19.46 -7.90 -30.02
CA LEU A 236 18.61 -8.10 -31.19
C LEU A 236 19.36 -8.73 -32.37
N GLU A 237 20.67 -8.51 -32.50
CA GLU A 237 21.47 -9.04 -33.61
C GLU A 237 21.72 -10.54 -33.46
N LYS A 238 21.72 -11.05 -32.22
CA LYS A 238 21.85 -12.48 -31.93
C LYS A 238 20.54 -13.25 -32.05
N VAL A 239 19.41 -12.58 -32.29
CA VAL A 239 18.10 -13.24 -32.44
C VAL A 239 18.04 -14.01 -33.75
N LYS A 240 18.36 -15.30 -33.68
CA LYS A 240 18.21 -16.26 -34.79
C LYS A 240 16.93 -17.08 -34.63
N LYS A 241 16.33 -17.49 -35.76
CA LYS A 241 15.12 -18.33 -35.76
C LYS A 241 15.45 -19.75 -35.28
N ASN A 242 15.33 -19.97 -33.97
CA ASN A 242 15.46 -21.27 -33.33
C ASN A 242 14.34 -21.44 -32.30
N ALA A 243 13.46 -22.44 -32.49
CA ALA A 243 12.26 -22.60 -31.67
C ALA A 243 12.58 -22.90 -30.19
N GLY A 244 13.56 -23.77 -29.92
CA GLY A 244 13.94 -24.17 -28.56
C GLY A 244 14.65 -23.05 -27.80
N LEU A 245 15.64 -22.41 -28.40
CA LEU A 245 16.35 -21.28 -27.78
C LEU A 245 15.41 -20.09 -27.56
N ARG A 246 14.52 -19.81 -28.53
CA ARG A 246 13.50 -18.76 -28.37
C ARG A 246 12.57 -19.04 -27.20
N TYR A 247 12.18 -20.30 -26.98
CA TYR A 247 11.35 -20.68 -25.83
C TYR A 247 12.08 -20.43 -24.51
N ILE A 248 13.34 -20.86 -24.40
CA ILE A 248 14.18 -20.67 -23.19
C ILE A 248 14.39 -19.18 -22.91
N SER A 249 14.78 -18.39 -23.92
CA SER A 249 14.96 -16.95 -23.77
C SER A 249 13.66 -16.24 -23.37
N LYS A 250 12.52 -16.63 -23.98
CA LYS A 250 11.21 -16.09 -23.62
C LYS A 250 10.85 -16.41 -22.17
N LEU A 251 11.13 -17.62 -21.70
CA LEU A 251 10.88 -18.02 -20.31
C LEU A 251 11.71 -17.17 -19.34
N MET A 252 12.99 -16.97 -19.62
CA MET A 252 13.89 -16.16 -18.78
C MET A 252 13.43 -14.70 -18.69
N LEU A 253 13.15 -14.08 -19.83
CA LEU A 253 12.74 -12.67 -19.89
C LEU A 253 11.35 -12.43 -19.27
N ASN A 254 10.41 -13.36 -19.46
CA ASN A 254 9.11 -13.27 -18.78
C ASN A 254 9.23 -13.50 -17.26
N SER A 255 10.15 -14.38 -16.84
CA SER A 255 10.39 -14.64 -15.42
C SER A 255 11.00 -13.42 -14.72
N LEU A 256 11.84 -12.66 -15.42
CA LEU A 256 12.39 -11.39 -14.91
C LEU A 256 11.27 -10.40 -14.57
N TRP A 257 10.29 -10.23 -15.46
CA TRP A 257 9.10 -9.39 -15.19
C TRP A 257 8.35 -9.86 -13.94
N GLY A 258 8.11 -11.18 -13.83
CA GLY A 258 7.48 -11.77 -12.65
C GLY A 258 8.26 -11.49 -11.37
N LYS A 259 9.60 -11.46 -11.43
CA LYS A 259 10.46 -11.21 -10.28
C LYS A 259 10.30 -9.80 -9.72
N PHE A 260 10.13 -8.77 -10.55
CA PHE A 260 9.85 -7.39 -10.08
C PHE A 260 8.56 -7.29 -9.27
N SER A 261 7.60 -8.15 -9.56
CA SER A 261 6.29 -8.17 -8.93
C SER A 261 6.12 -9.18 -7.81
N MET A 262 7.16 -9.95 -7.52
CA MET A 262 7.08 -11.07 -6.59
C MET A 262 6.69 -10.56 -5.18
N ARG A 263 5.83 -11.30 -4.49
CA ARG A 263 5.55 -11.04 -3.08
C ARG A 263 6.71 -11.58 -2.25
N ASN A 264 7.31 -10.71 -1.45
CA ASN A 264 8.44 -11.07 -0.61
C ASN A 264 7.96 -11.73 0.70
N SER A 265 6.74 -11.42 1.13
CA SER A 265 6.17 -11.92 2.38
C SER A 265 4.98 -12.88 2.14
N LEU A 266 5.27 -14.02 1.51
CA LEU A 266 4.30 -15.11 1.35
C LEU A 266 4.11 -15.88 2.65
N CYS A 267 2.87 -16.34 2.89
CA CYS A 267 2.62 -17.27 3.98
C CYS A 267 3.36 -18.58 3.71
N LYS A 268 4.06 -19.07 4.74
CA LYS A 268 4.71 -20.36 4.76
C LYS A 268 3.73 -21.39 5.32
N ASN A 269 3.83 -22.61 4.81
CA ASN A 269 3.07 -23.75 5.29
C ASN A 269 4.03 -24.71 5.96
N LYS A 270 3.66 -25.16 7.16
CA LYS A 270 4.41 -26.21 7.85
C LYS A 270 3.45 -27.22 8.45
N VAL A 271 3.71 -28.49 8.15
CA VAL A 271 2.99 -29.62 8.75
C VAL A 271 3.77 -29.99 10.00
N ILE A 272 3.07 -30.08 11.12
CA ILE A 272 3.62 -30.32 12.44
C ILE A 272 2.90 -31.52 13.03
N ASP A 273 3.67 -32.53 13.43
CA ASP A 273 3.21 -33.73 14.13
C ASP A 273 3.62 -33.75 15.61
N GLN A 274 4.49 -32.82 16.03
CA GLN A 274 4.96 -32.69 17.41
C GLN A 274 4.52 -31.37 18.06
N ALA A 275 3.96 -31.47 19.27
CA ALA A 275 3.48 -30.31 20.03
C ALA A 275 4.60 -29.28 20.33
N SER A 276 5.84 -29.73 20.57
CA SER A 276 6.99 -28.86 20.84
C SER A 276 7.29 -27.88 19.71
N GLU A 277 7.18 -28.34 18.47
CA GLU A 277 7.41 -27.53 17.27
C GLU A 277 6.28 -26.51 17.06
N PHE A 278 5.04 -26.90 17.39
CA PHE A 278 3.91 -25.98 17.40
C PHE A 278 4.11 -24.86 18.43
N TYR A 279 4.50 -25.19 19.67
CA TYR A 279 4.79 -24.17 20.69
C TYR A 279 5.96 -23.27 20.29
N GLY A 280 6.98 -23.81 19.62
CA GLY A 280 8.09 -23.01 19.09
C GLY A 280 7.62 -21.93 18.11
N LEU A 281 6.65 -22.25 17.25
CA LEU A 281 6.06 -21.30 16.29
C LEU A 281 5.14 -20.28 16.96
N VAL A 282 4.29 -20.71 17.89
CA VAL A 282 3.35 -19.81 18.60
C VAL A 282 4.09 -18.81 19.49
N CYS A 283 5.21 -19.23 20.07
CA CYS A 283 6.01 -18.39 20.96
C CYS A 283 7.02 -17.49 20.22
N ASP A 284 7.19 -17.65 18.90
CA ASP A 284 8.08 -16.79 18.12
C ASP A 284 7.39 -15.46 17.79
N HIS A 285 7.80 -14.40 18.49
CA HIS A 285 7.33 -13.03 18.27
C HIS A 285 7.59 -12.49 16.85
N LYS A 286 8.43 -13.16 16.05
CA LYS A 286 8.68 -12.81 14.65
C LYS A 286 7.66 -13.44 13.69
N ILE A 287 6.78 -14.29 14.18
CA ILE A 287 5.87 -15.09 13.37
C ILE A 287 4.41 -14.72 13.68
N GLU A 288 3.64 -14.44 12.63
CA GLU A 288 2.20 -14.30 12.69
C GLU A 288 1.55 -15.60 12.21
N ILE A 289 0.76 -16.25 13.07
CA ILE A 289 -0.04 -17.40 12.65
C ILE A 289 -1.32 -16.89 12.01
N HIS A 290 -1.55 -17.28 10.76
CA HIS A 290 -2.74 -16.90 9.99
C HIS A 290 -3.83 -17.97 10.04
N ASP A 291 -3.46 -19.24 9.98
CA ASP A 291 -4.41 -20.34 9.95
C ASP A 291 -3.81 -21.63 10.52
N ILE A 292 -4.64 -22.48 11.10
CA ILE A 292 -4.26 -23.81 11.59
C ILE A 292 -5.32 -24.79 11.09
N VAL A 293 -4.89 -25.73 10.25
CA VAL A 293 -5.77 -26.71 9.62
C VAL A 293 -5.39 -28.09 10.10
N GLU A 294 -6.35 -28.83 10.65
CA GLU A 294 -6.15 -30.24 10.98
C GLU A 294 -5.81 -31.03 9.72
N TYR A 295 -4.77 -31.85 9.82
CA TYR A 295 -4.30 -32.73 8.76
C TYR A 295 -4.53 -34.18 9.19
N SER A 296 -4.41 -35.13 8.26
CA SER A 296 -4.57 -36.54 8.59
C SER A 296 -3.52 -37.01 9.61
N ASP A 297 -3.89 -37.99 10.43
CA ASP A 297 -3.04 -38.65 11.43
C ASP A 297 -2.62 -37.79 12.64
N GLY A 298 -3.44 -36.80 13.00
CA GLY A 298 -3.21 -35.96 14.19
C GLY A 298 -2.14 -34.87 14.00
N ALA A 299 -1.60 -34.76 12.78
CA ALA A 299 -0.76 -33.65 12.39
C ALA A 299 -1.60 -32.39 12.12
N ILE A 300 -1.01 -31.22 12.31
CA ILE A 300 -1.62 -29.92 12.00
C ILE A 300 -0.80 -29.20 10.94
N ARG A 301 -1.47 -28.55 10.00
CA ARG A 301 -0.84 -27.64 9.04
C ARG A 301 -1.01 -26.22 9.55
N VAL A 302 0.10 -25.60 9.94
CA VAL A 302 0.14 -24.20 10.35
C VAL A 302 0.53 -23.33 9.16
N VAL A 303 -0.31 -22.34 8.87
CA VAL A 303 -0.05 -21.28 7.90
C VAL A 303 0.41 -20.06 8.67
N TYR A 304 1.63 -19.62 8.44
CA TYR A 304 2.25 -18.53 9.20
C TYR A 304 3.04 -17.59 8.29
N LYS A 305 3.34 -16.40 8.79
CA LYS A 305 4.06 -15.37 8.07
C LYS A 305 5.15 -14.77 8.96
N ASP A 306 6.36 -14.63 8.42
CA ASP A 306 7.41 -13.87 9.09
C ASP A 306 7.08 -12.37 9.01
N ILE A 307 7.09 -11.70 10.17
CA ILE A 307 6.80 -10.27 10.34
C ILE A 307 8.10 -9.46 10.41
N SER A 308 9.27 -10.11 10.40
CA SER A 308 10.60 -9.47 10.43
C SER A 308 10.90 -8.69 9.16
#